data_AF-A9YUI8-F1
#
_entry.id   AF-A9YUI8-F1
#
_cell.length_a   1.000
_cell.length_b   1.000
_cell.length_c   1.000
_cell.angle_alpha   90.00
_cell.angle_beta   90.00
_cell.angle_gamma   90.00
#
_symmetry.space_group_name_H-M   'P 1'
#
loop_
_entity.id
_entity.type
_entity.pdbx_description
1 polymer ?
#
loop_
_entity_poly.entity_id
_entity_poly.type
_entity_poly.pdbx_seq_one_letter_code
_entity_poly.pdbx_strand_id
1 'polypeptide(L)'
;ADGEWFKKRPTLADKISLRVFKVTGETNTDDLSPAPDAWSRPDIPLHALAMLKMARDGIVPDVQGSIGPMKQIEEMRGQGFPIAYVGDVVGTGSSRKSATNSVLWFFGDDVPYVPNKRAGGFCFGTKIAPIFYNTMEDAGALPIEFDVSNINMGDVIDVYPYEGKVCKHDSDEVITTFEMKTPVLLDEVRAGGRIPLIIGRG
;
A
#
# COMPACT_ATOMS: atom_id res chain seq x y z
N ALA A 1 28.63 5.51 -13.08
CA ALA A 1 29.02 6.88 -12.73
C ALA A 1 27.81 7.83 -12.77
N ASP A 2 27.07 7.92 -13.88
CA ASP A 2 26.02 8.95 -14.06
C ASP A 2 24.62 8.64 -13.51
N GLY A 3 24.46 7.54 -12.77
CA GLY A 3 23.18 7.12 -12.18
C GLY A 3 22.11 6.74 -13.21
N GLU A 4 22.49 6.25 -14.40
CA GLU A 4 21.53 5.92 -15.46
C GLU A 4 20.47 4.91 -15.03
N TRP A 5 20.83 3.94 -14.19
CA TRP A 5 19.90 2.93 -13.66
C TRP A 5 18.72 3.57 -12.91
N PHE A 6 18.95 4.72 -12.27
CA PHE A 6 17.95 5.49 -11.55
C PHE A 6 17.23 6.48 -12.47
N LYS A 7 18.00 7.22 -13.29
CA LYS A 7 17.46 8.25 -14.20
C LYS A 7 16.52 7.68 -15.27
N LYS A 8 16.72 6.44 -15.72
CA LYS A 8 15.86 5.75 -16.69
C LYS A 8 14.52 5.30 -16.10
N ARG A 9 14.39 5.25 -14.77
CA ARG A 9 13.12 4.93 -14.10
C ARG A 9 12.23 6.17 -14.03
N PRO A 10 10.91 6.02 -14.25
CA PRO A 10 9.97 7.13 -14.17
C PRO A 10 10.00 7.77 -12.78
N THR A 11 9.92 9.08 -12.72
CA THR A 11 9.67 9.80 -11.47
C THR A 11 8.26 9.55 -11.01
N LEU A 12 8.03 9.63 -9.70
CA LEU A 12 6.68 9.66 -9.17
C LEU A 12 5.94 10.87 -9.75
N ALA A 13 4.68 10.70 -10.16
CA ALA A 13 3.89 11.78 -10.74
C ALA A 13 3.58 12.87 -9.71
N ASP A 14 3.44 14.13 -10.19
CA ASP A 14 3.10 15.27 -9.33
C ASP A 14 1.71 15.14 -8.70
N LYS A 15 0.79 14.49 -9.43
CA LYS A 15 -0.57 14.16 -9.00
C LYS A 15 -0.84 12.69 -9.26
N ILE A 16 -1.39 12.00 -8.26
CA ILE A 16 -1.76 10.59 -8.34
C ILE A 16 -3.21 10.44 -7.91
N SER A 17 -4.09 10.06 -8.83
CA SER A 17 -5.50 9.77 -8.55
C SER A 17 -5.65 8.32 -8.13
N LEU A 18 -6.21 8.09 -6.94
CA LEU A 18 -6.26 6.78 -6.29
C LEU A 18 -7.67 6.48 -5.79
N ARG A 19 -8.12 5.24 -5.96
CA ARG A 19 -9.31 4.74 -5.26
C ARG A 19 -8.93 4.22 -3.88
N VAL A 20 -9.76 4.52 -2.89
CA VAL A 20 -9.51 4.18 -1.49
C VAL A 20 -10.09 2.82 -1.14
N PHE A 21 -9.24 1.89 -0.68
CA PHE A 21 -9.64 0.70 0.05
C PHE A 21 -9.45 0.95 1.55
N LYS A 22 -10.52 1.38 2.23
CA LYS A 22 -10.47 1.78 3.65
C LYS A 22 -10.76 0.61 4.58
N VAL A 23 -9.89 0.35 5.54
CA VAL A 23 -10.14 -0.53 6.68
C VAL A 23 -10.22 0.33 7.94
N THR A 24 -11.42 0.42 8.53
CA THR A 24 -11.67 1.24 9.72
C THR A 24 -11.04 0.62 10.97
N GLY A 25 -10.62 1.49 11.90
CA GLY A 25 -9.92 1.11 13.12
C GLY A 25 -8.48 0.65 12.91
N GLU A 26 -8.07 -0.33 13.70
CA GLU A 26 -6.71 -0.88 13.68
C GLU A 26 -6.61 -2.09 12.75
N THR A 27 -5.70 -2.02 11.79
CA THR A 27 -5.24 -3.18 11.01
C THR A 27 -3.99 -3.76 11.66
N ASN A 28 -4.13 -4.94 12.27
CA ASN A 28 -3.00 -5.73 12.74
C ASN A 28 -2.37 -6.51 11.56
N THR A 29 -1.07 -6.77 11.63
CA THR A 29 -0.40 -7.66 10.67
C THR A 29 -0.98 -9.07 10.62
N ASP A 30 -1.63 -9.55 11.69
CA ASP A 30 -2.38 -10.82 11.69
C ASP A 30 -3.65 -10.75 10.82
N ASP A 31 -4.30 -9.58 10.71
CA ASP A 31 -5.46 -9.40 9.83
C ASP A 31 -5.07 -9.54 8.36
N LEU A 32 -3.83 -9.15 8.02
CA LEU A 32 -3.30 -9.18 6.65
C LEU A 32 -2.56 -10.48 6.31
N SER A 33 -2.05 -11.17 7.33
CA SER A 33 -1.27 -12.40 7.22
C SER A 33 -1.51 -13.24 8.49
N PRO A 34 -2.65 -13.97 8.56
CA PRO A 34 -3.05 -14.68 9.76
C PRO A 34 -2.04 -15.77 10.17
N ALA A 35 -1.90 -15.98 11.48
CA ALA A 35 -1.00 -17.00 12.01
C ALA A 35 -1.29 -18.44 11.54
N PRO A 36 -2.56 -18.91 11.43
CA PRO A 36 -2.88 -20.26 10.96
C PRO A 36 -2.40 -20.55 9.51
N ASP A 37 -2.23 -19.50 8.71
CA ASP A 37 -1.83 -19.57 7.30
C ASP A 37 -0.33 -19.30 7.11
N ALA A 38 0.46 -19.33 8.20
CA ALA A 38 1.89 -19.04 8.15
C ALA A 38 2.66 -19.99 7.21
N TRP A 39 2.17 -21.21 7.00
CA TRP A 39 2.75 -22.21 6.12
C TRP A 39 2.73 -21.80 4.64
N SER A 40 1.78 -20.97 4.21
CA SER A 40 1.65 -20.55 2.81
C SER A 40 2.40 -19.26 2.48
N ARG A 41 2.98 -18.56 3.48
CA ARG A 41 3.68 -17.27 3.31
C ARG A 41 4.70 -17.18 2.17
N PRO A 42 5.47 -18.24 1.84
CA PRO A 42 6.40 -18.20 0.71
C PRO A 42 5.71 -18.12 -0.66
N ASP A 43 4.48 -18.62 -0.77
CA ASP A 43 3.64 -18.53 -1.97
C ASP A 43 2.73 -17.30 -1.85
N ILE A 44 3.22 -16.16 -2.35
CA ILE A 44 2.55 -14.86 -2.20
C ILE A 44 1.11 -14.87 -2.76
N PRO A 45 0.85 -15.32 -4.01
CA PRO A 45 -0.51 -15.38 -4.55
C PRO A 45 -1.46 -16.22 -3.69
N LEU A 46 -1.00 -17.38 -3.22
CA LEU A 46 -1.80 -18.26 -2.38
C LEU A 46 -2.06 -17.64 -1.01
N HIS A 47 -1.04 -17.10 -0.36
CA HIS A 47 -1.15 -16.52 0.97
C HIS A 47 -2.03 -15.28 0.99
N ALA A 48 -1.99 -14.46 -0.07
CA ALA A 48 -2.78 -13.26 -0.19
C ALA A 48 -4.30 -13.52 -0.12
N LEU A 49 -4.76 -14.72 -0.50
CA LEU A 49 -6.17 -15.11 -0.34
C LEU A 49 -6.66 -15.05 1.12
N ALA A 50 -5.77 -15.22 2.09
CA ALA A 50 -6.11 -15.19 3.52
C ALA A 50 -6.18 -13.75 4.10
N MET A 51 -5.79 -12.73 3.33
CA MET A 51 -5.80 -11.33 3.76
C MET A 51 -7.23 -10.89 4.09
N LEU A 52 -7.47 -10.36 5.29
CA LEU A 52 -8.78 -9.89 5.76
C LEU A 52 -9.91 -10.94 5.66
N LYS A 53 -9.56 -12.22 5.86
CA LYS A 53 -10.54 -13.34 5.81
C LYS A 53 -11.55 -13.37 6.96
N MET A 54 -11.34 -12.56 8.00
CA MET A 54 -12.29 -12.38 9.10
C MET A 54 -13.09 -11.11 8.86
N ALA A 55 -14.43 -11.24 8.78
CA ALA A 55 -15.32 -10.09 8.62
C ALA A 55 -15.08 -8.99 9.65
N ARG A 56 -15.14 -7.75 9.19
CA ARG A 56 -15.07 -6.52 9.99
C ARG A 56 -15.86 -5.43 9.28
N ASP A 57 -16.05 -4.30 9.94
CA ASP A 57 -16.80 -3.19 9.36
C ASP A 57 -16.22 -2.76 8.00
N GLY A 58 -17.10 -2.64 6.99
CA GLY A 58 -16.74 -2.34 5.60
C GLY A 58 -16.03 -3.43 4.80
N ILE A 59 -15.69 -4.58 5.38
CA ILE A 59 -14.94 -5.68 4.74
C ILE A 59 -15.72 -6.99 4.84
N VAL A 60 -16.10 -7.51 3.67
CA VAL A 60 -16.87 -8.76 3.56
C VAL A 60 -16.00 -9.83 2.89
N PRO A 61 -15.51 -10.84 3.64
CA PRO A 61 -14.73 -11.92 3.05
C PRO A 61 -15.60 -12.78 2.12
N ASP A 62 -15.02 -13.27 1.03
CA ASP A 62 -15.69 -14.18 0.09
C ASP A 62 -16.06 -15.50 0.78
N VAL A 63 -15.20 -15.98 1.69
CA VAL A 63 -15.46 -17.14 2.55
C VAL A 63 -14.94 -16.85 3.95
N GLN A 64 -15.84 -16.61 4.90
CA GLN A 64 -15.51 -16.29 6.30
C GLN A 64 -14.47 -17.28 6.88
N GLY A 65 -13.36 -16.74 7.37
CA GLY A 65 -12.27 -17.50 7.99
C GLY A 65 -11.32 -18.20 7.03
N SER A 66 -11.55 -18.11 5.71
CA SER A 66 -10.76 -18.81 4.68
C SER A 66 -10.27 -17.88 3.58
N ILE A 67 -11.17 -17.17 2.90
CA ILE A 67 -10.87 -16.31 1.75
C ILE A 67 -11.34 -14.88 2.05
N GLY A 68 -10.42 -13.93 1.91
CA GLY A 68 -10.64 -12.49 2.05
C GLY A 68 -11.62 -11.88 1.04
N PRO A 69 -11.72 -10.54 1.00
CA PRO A 69 -12.71 -9.81 0.21
C PRO A 69 -12.30 -9.72 -1.28
N MET A 70 -12.09 -10.85 -1.94
CA MET A 70 -11.55 -10.91 -3.31
C MET A 70 -12.49 -10.25 -4.32
N LYS A 71 -13.81 -10.49 -4.18
CA LYS A 71 -14.82 -9.85 -5.04
C LYS A 71 -14.84 -8.33 -4.90
N GLN A 72 -14.77 -7.84 -3.66
CA GLN A 72 -14.76 -6.40 -3.36
C GLN A 72 -13.51 -5.74 -3.96
N ILE A 73 -12.35 -6.37 -3.82
CA ILE A 73 -11.09 -5.88 -4.40
C ILE A 73 -11.18 -5.85 -5.94
N GLU A 74 -11.72 -6.90 -6.55
CA GLU A 74 -11.82 -7.00 -8.02
C GLU A 74 -12.84 -6.01 -8.59
N GLU A 75 -13.98 -5.82 -7.93
CA GLU A 75 -14.97 -4.79 -8.29
C GLU A 75 -14.33 -3.39 -8.27
N MET A 76 -13.56 -3.09 -7.23
CA MET A 76 -12.86 -1.80 -7.13
C MET A 76 -11.79 -1.61 -8.20
N ARG A 77 -11.10 -2.67 -8.62
CA ARG A 77 -10.14 -2.61 -9.75
C ARG A 77 -10.85 -2.32 -11.07
N GLY A 78 -12.03 -2.90 -11.26
CA GLY A 78 -12.84 -2.71 -12.48
C GLY A 78 -13.35 -1.27 -12.67
N GLN A 79 -13.37 -0.47 -11.61
CA GLN A 79 -13.87 0.91 -11.63
C GLN A 79 -12.78 1.96 -11.98
N GLY A 80 -11.56 1.55 -12.37
CA GLY A 80 -10.47 2.43 -12.80
C GLY A 80 -9.62 3.02 -11.64
N PHE A 81 -8.48 3.64 -11.94
CA PHE A 81 -7.48 4.10 -10.95
C PHE A 81 -6.76 2.99 -10.17
N PRO A 82 -5.49 3.19 -9.77
CA PRO A 82 -4.84 2.36 -8.77
C PRO A 82 -5.54 2.46 -7.42
N ILE A 83 -5.42 1.41 -6.61
CA ILE A 83 -6.05 1.36 -5.28
C ILE A 83 -5.00 1.66 -4.20
N ALA A 84 -5.36 2.47 -3.21
CA ALA A 84 -4.58 2.70 -2.01
C ALA A 84 -5.17 1.94 -0.83
N TYR A 85 -4.33 1.26 -0.05
CA TYR A 85 -4.74 0.71 1.24
C TYR A 85 -4.76 1.84 2.27
N VAL A 86 -5.89 2.08 2.92
CA VAL A 86 -6.06 3.17 3.89
C VAL A 86 -6.60 2.62 5.20
N GLY A 87 -6.03 3.01 6.34
CA GLY A 87 -6.60 2.64 7.65
C GLY A 87 -6.24 3.66 8.74
N ASP A 88 -6.96 3.64 9.86
CA ASP A 88 -6.73 4.64 10.93
C ASP A 88 -5.40 4.35 11.64
N VAL A 89 -5.19 3.09 12.01
CA VAL A 89 -3.91 2.57 12.51
C VAL A 89 -3.52 1.33 11.70
N VAL A 90 -2.35 1.34 11.06
CA VAL A 90 -1.95 0.29 10.09
C VAL A 90 -0.68 -0.43 10.51
N GLY A 91 -0.72 -1.76 10.44
CA GLY A 91 0.47 -2.61 10.48
C GLY A 91 1.03 -2.87 11.87
N THR A 92 0.20 -2.76 12.91
CA THR A 92 0.60 -3.10 14.28
C THR A 92 0.87 -4.59 14.45
N GLY A 93 1.49 -4.94 15.57
CA GLY A 93 1.84 -6.33 15.89
C GLY A 93 3.21 -6.74 15.33
N SER A 94 3.32 -8.01 14.97
CA SER A 94 4.61 -8.64 14.66
C SER A 94 5.18 -8.24 13.30
N SER A 95 6.52 -8.22 13.20
CA SER A 95 7.21 -8.06 11.92
C SER A 95 6.94 -9.26 11.02
N ARG A 96 6.05 -9.09 10.03
CA ARG A 96 5.71 -10.11 9.04
C ARG A 96 5.67 -9.50 7.66
N LYS A 97 6.73 -9.71 6.87
CA LYS A 97 6.79 -9.25 5.47
C LYS A 97 5.62 -9.79 4.62
N SER A 98 5.06 -10.94 4.98
CA SER A 98 3.88 -11.51 4.32
C SER A 98 2.65 -10.59 4.38
N ALA A 99 2.46 -9.80 5.43
CA ALA A 99 1.38 -8.81 5.50
C ALA A 99 1.51 -7.75 4.39
N THR A 100 2.71 -7.18 4.23
CA THR A 100 3.04 -6.28 3.11
C THR A 100 2.88 -6.98 1.77
N ASN A 101 3.38 -8.22 1.62
CA ASN A 101 3.26 -8.96 0.37
C ASN A 101 1.79 -9.16 -0.04
N SER A 102 0.89 -9.48 0.90
CA SER A 102 -0.55 -9.63 0.62
C SER A 102 -1.16 -8.32 0.12
N VAL A 103 -0.88 -7.20 0.80
CA VAL A 103 -1.37 -5.87 0.39
C VAL A 103 -0.85 -5.52 -1.00
N LEU A 104 0.45 -5.67 -1.25
CA LEU A 104 1.06 -5.33 -2.55
C LEU A 104 0.68 -6.30 -3.66
N TRP A 105 0.35 -7.55 -3.33
CA TRP A 105 -0.21 -8.47 -4.31
C TRP A 105 -1.51 -7.92 -4.91
N PHE A 106 -2.35 -7.30 -4.07
CA PHE A 106 -3.60 -6.73 -4.54
C PHE A 106 -3.49 -5.32 -5.10
N PHE A 107 -2.61 -4.48 -4.56
CA PHE A 107 -2.61 -3.03 -4.80
C PHE A 107 -1.28 -2.48 -5.34
N GLY A 108 -0.28 -3.34 -5.53
CA GLY A 108 1.00 -2.99 -6.15
C GLY A 108 1.07 -3.37 -7.62
N ASP A 109 2.24 -3.13 -8.19
CA ASP A 109 2.57 -3.33 -9.60
C ASP A 109 3.38 -4.61 -9.81
N ASP A 110 3.22 -5.22 -10.98
CA ASP A 110 4.04 -6.35 -11.41
C ASP A 110 5.51 -5.91 -11.57
N VAL A 111 6.42 -6.76 -11.08
CA VAL A 111 7.86 -6.53 -11.23
C VAL A 111 8.34 -7.27 -12.49
N PRO A 112 8.92 -6.56 -13.50
CA PRO A 112 9.37 -7.20 -14.73
C PRO A 112 10.30 -8.37 -14.47
N TYR A 113 10.00 -9.51 -15.08
CA TYR A 113 10.78 -10.76 -15.00
C TYR A 113 10.86 -11.41 -13.61
N VAL A 114 10.07 -10.95 -12.62
CA VAL A 114 10.00 -11.55 -11.28
C VAL A 114 8.59 -12.10 -11.06
N PRO A 115 8.37 -13.42 -11.20
CA PRO A 115 7.05 -14.01 -11.06
C PRO A 115 6.55 -13.97 -9.61
N ASN A 116 5.23 -13.97 -9.44
CA ASN A 116 4.54 -14.11 -8.15
C ASN A 116 4.98 -13.10 -7.08
N LYS A 117 5.42 -11.92 -7.50
CA LYS A 117 5.80 -10.83 -6.61
C LYS A 117 5.40 -9.50 -7.21
N ARG A 118 4.86 -8.64 -6.36
CA ARG A 118 4.52 -7.25 -6.67
C ARG A 118 5.26 -6.30 -5.74
N ALA A 119 5.42 -5.06 -6.19
CA ALA A 119 6.12 -3.98 -5.51
C ALA A 119 5.35 -2.66 -5.75
N GLY A 120 5.83 -1.54 -5.22
CA GLY A 120 5.11 -0.28 -5.42
C GLY A 120 3.84 -0.21 -4.57
N GLY A 121 2.81 0.48 -5.06
CA GLY A 121 1.55 0.65 -4.36
C GLY A 121 1.55 1.76 -3.29
N PHE A 122 0.36 2.03 -2.76
CA PHE A 122 0.09 3.17 -1.88
C PHE A 122 -0.53 2.69 -0.57
N CYS A 123 0.00 3.20 0.56
CA CYS A 123 -0.49 2.85 1.89
C CYS A 123 -0.57 4.09 2.77
N PHE A 124 -1.75 4.42 3.23
CA PHE A 124 -1.99 5.63 4.01
C PHE A 124 -2.64 5.29 5.35
N GLY A 125 -2.35 6.10 6.36
CA GLY A 125 -3.09 6.02 7.61
C GLY A 125 -2.79 7.15 8.56
N THR A 126 -3.67 7.37 9.53
CA THR A 126 -3.40 8.37 10.59
C THR A 126 -2.17 7.95 11.40
N LYS A 127 -1.99 6.65 11.59
CA LYS A 127 -0.76 6.06 12.14
C LYS A 127 -0.36 4.79 11.39
N ILE A 128 0.92 4.66 11.08
CA ILE A 128 1.51 3.44 10.53
C ILE A 128 2.60 2.96 11.49
N ALA A 129 2.54 1.70 11.90
CA ALA A 129 3.54 1.12 12.79
C ALA A 129 4.94 1.17 12.15
N PRO A 130 6.00 1.56 12.87
CA PRO A 130 7.32 1.81 12.27
C PRO A 130 7.92 0.64 11.49
N ILE A 131 7.70 -0.60 11.96
CA ILE A 131 8.22 -1.80 11.28
C ILE A 131 7.49 -2.03 9.95
N PHE A 132 6.16 -1.85 9.95
CA PHE A 132 5.36 -1.97 8.75
C PHE A 132 5.70 -0.88 7.74
N TYR A 133 5.83 0.37 8.21
CA TYR A 133 6.28 1.51 7.42
C TYR A 133 7.60 1.19 6.69
N ASN A 134 8.62 0.73 7.44
CA ASN A 134 9.91 0.27 6.89
C ASN A 134 9.78 -0.84 5.84
N THR A 135 8.86 -1.78 6.07
CA THR A 135 8.67 -2.91 5.15
C THR A 135 8.03 -2.46 3.83
N MET A 136 7.14 -1.45 3.88
CA MET A 136 6.50 -0.85 2.70
C MET A 136 7.51 -0.05 1.86
N GLU A 137 8.31 0.82 2.48
CA GLU A 137 9.38 1.58 1.79
C GLU A 137 10.45 0.64 1.18
N ASP A 138 10.83 -0.43 1.88
CA ASP A 138 11.75 -1.45 1.34
C ASP A 138 11.18 -2.19 0.13
N ALA A 139 9.86 -2.29 0.02
CA ALA A 139 9.15 -2.92 -1.09
C ALA A 139 8.81 -1.94 -2.24
N GLY A 140 9.22 -0.67 -2.12
CA GLY A 140 8.99 0.36 -3.14
C GLY A 140 7.61 1.01 -3.07
N ALA A 141 6.81 0.70 -2.05
CA ALA A 141 5.54 1.37 -1.80
C ALA A 141 5.74 2.80 -1.29
N LEU A 142 4.69 3.60 -1.36
CA LEU A 142 4.64 4.95 -0.79
C LEU A 142 3.79 4.96 0.50
N PRO A 143 4.38 4.68 1.68
CA PRO A 143 3.70 4.83 2.96
C PRO A 143 3.69 6.28 3.43
N ILE A 144 2.50 6.84 3.71
CA ILE A 144 2.35 8.22 4.20
C ILE A 144 1.40 8.26 5.42
N GLU A 145 1.80 8.99 6.46
CA GLU A 145 0.94 9.26 7.61
C GLU A 145 0.21 10.60 7.42
N PHE A 146 -1.12 10.58 7.44
CA PHE A 146 -1.99 11.78 7.43
C PHE A 146 -3.38 11.46 7.97
N ASP A 147 -4.16 12.48 8.35
CA ASP A 147 -5.51 12.25 8.85
C ASP A 147 -6.43 11.67 7.75
N VAL A 148 -6.92 10.45 7.99
CA VAL A 148 -7.80 9.70 7.09
C VAL A 148 -9.25 9.65 7.59
N SER A 149 -9.62 10.48 8.57
CA SER A 149 -10.97 10.52 9.16
C SER A 149 -12.07 10.84 8.14
N ASN A 150 -11.77 11.73 7.19
CA ASN A 150 -12.69 12.17 6.13
C ASN A 150 -12.50 11.38 4.81
N ILE A 151 -11.92 10.19 4.87
CA ILE A 151 -11.66 9.33 3.71
C ILE A 151 -12.38 7.99 3.89
N ASN A 152 -13.28 7.67 2.96
CA ASN A 152 -14.16 6.52 3.02
C ASN A 152 -13.82 5.46 1.97
N MET A 153 -14.33 4.25 2.17
CA MET A 153 -14.23 3.17 1.19
C MET A 153 -14.82 3.60 -0.16
N GLY A 154 -14.04 3.41 -1.24
CA GLY A 154 -14.47 3.70 -2.61
C GLY A 154 -14.26 5.15 -3.06
N ASP A 155 -13.92 6.07 -2.16
CA ASP A 155 -13.59 7.45 -2.52
C ASP A 155 -12.43 7.48 -3.53
N VAL A 156 -12.45 8.47 -4.42
CA VAL A 156 -11.32 8.78 -5.30
C VAL A 156 -10.66 10.06 -4.78
N ILE A 157 -9.36 9.99 -4.53
CA ILE A 157 -8.55 11.09 -3.99
C ILE A 157 -7.40 11.41 -4.94
N ASP A 158 -7.00 12.68 -4.97
CA ASP A 158 -5.80 13.15 -5.66
C ASP A 158 -4.70 13.42 -4.63
N VAL A 159 -3.64 12.63 -4.67
CA VAL A 159 -2.46 12.80 -3.81
C VAL A 159 -1.41 13.59 -4.59
N TYR A 160 -0.88 14.63 -3.94
CA TYR A 160 0.21 15.46 -4.48
C TYR A 160 1.47 15.24 -3.63
N PRO A 161 2.34 14.27 -3.99
CA PRO A 161 3.45 13.84 -3.13
C PRO A 161 4.47 14.95 -2.84
N TYR A 162 4.72 15.83 -3.82
CA TYR A 162 5.69 16.92 -3.69
C TYR A 162 5.11 18.15 -2.98
N GLU A 163 3.79 18.33 -3.02
CA GLU A 163 3.12 19.45 -2.36
C GLU A 163 2.65 19.11 -0.94
N GLY A 164 2.62 17.83 -0.56
CA GLY A 164 2.21 17.40 0.78
C GLY A 164 0.71 17.59 1.04
N LYS A 165 -0.14 17.35 0.04
CA LYS A 165 -1.61 17.50 0.18
C LYS A 165 -2.38 16.37 -0.49
N VAL A 166 -3.59 16.14 0.02
CA VAL A 166 -4.58 15.23 -0.55
C VAL A 166 -5.85 16.03 -0.80
N CYS A 167 -6.33 16.00 -2.04
CA CYS A 167 -7.58 16.64 -2.45
C CYS A 167 -8.63 15.60 -2.81
N LYS A 168 -9.89 16.01 -2.78
CA LYS A 168 -10.97 15.24 -3.42
C LYS A 168 -10.76 15.22 -4.93
N HIS A 169 -10.95 14.07 -5.57
CA HIS A 169 -10.78 13.96 -7.02
C HIS A 169 -11.72 14.93 -7.76
N ASP A 170 -11.22 15.52 -8.86
CA ASP A 170 -11.90 16.54 -9.66
C ASP A 170 -12.33 17.80 -8.88
N SER A 171 -11.65 18.10 -7.78
CA SER A 171 -11.90 19.29 -6.95
C SER A 171 -10.60 19.87 -6.39
N ASP A 172 -10.61 21.17 -6.09
CA ASP A 172 -9.55 21.86 -5.35
C ASP A 172 -9.75 21.75 -3.82
N GLU A 173 -10.77 21.02 -3.37
CA GLU A 173 -11.07 20.77 -1.97
C GLU A 173 -9.96 19.90 -1.34
N VAL A 174 -9.13 20.53 -0.50
CA VAL A 174 -8.11 19.85 0.30
C VAL A 174 -8.78 19.08 1.43
N ILE A 175 -8.65 17.75 1.41
CA ILE A 175 -9.14 16.86 2.47
C ILE A 175 -8.17 16.91 3.66
N THR A 176 -6.87 16.84 3.37
CA THR A 176 -5.82 16.83 4.40
C THR A 176 -4.46 17.22 3.82
N THR A 177 -3.52 17.51 4.70
CA THR A 177 -2.11 17.82 4.36
C THR A 177 -1.18 16.92 5.15
N PHE A 178 0.03 16.73 4.64
CA PHE A 178 1.01 15.83 5.22
C PHE A 178 2.43 16.30 4.97
N GLU A 179 3.33 15.85 5.83
CA GLU A 179 4.77 16.01 5.64
C GLU A 179 5.39 14.63 5.39
N MET A 180 6.26 14.56 4.38
CA MET A 180 7.06 13.37 4.15
C MET A 180 8.02 13.18 5.33
N LYS A 181 8.06 11.97 5.89
CA LYS A 181 9.02 11.62 6.96
C LYS A 181 10.47 11.88 6.55
N THR A 182 10.77 11.74 5.27
CA THR A 182 12.04 12.12 4.65
C THR A 182 11.81 12.40 3.16
N PRO A 183 12.44 13.45 2.59
CA PRO A 183 12.36 13.70 1.15
C PRO A 183 12.98 12.56 0.31
N VAL A 184 13.84 11.73 0.92
CA VAL A 184 14.47 10.57 0.25
C VAL A 184 13.45 9.50 -0.13
N LEU A 185 12.27 9.46 0.51
CA LEU A 185 11.23 8.47 0.23
C LEU A 185 10.81 8.47 -1.25
N LEU A 186 10.80 9.63 -1.90
CA LEU A 186 10.48 9.75 -3.32
C LEU A 186 11.53 9.08 -4.22
N ASP A 187 12.80 9.18 -3.84
CA ASP A 187 13.88 8.46 -4.53
C ASP A 187 13.77 6.95 -4.29
N GLU A 188 13.35 6.52 -3.09
CA GLU A 188 13.15 5.10 -2.76
C GLU A 188 12.06 4.49 -3.63
N VAL A 189 10.91 5.17 -3.75
CA VAL A 189 9.82 4.74 -4.64
C VAL A 189 10.30 4.68 -6.08
N ARG A 190 10.99 5.71 -6.57
CA ARG A 190 11.54 5.72 -7.93
C ARG A 190 12.50 4.56 -8.18
N ALA A 191 13.34 4.22 -7.21
CA ALA A 191 14.28 3.10 -7.30
C ALA A 191 13.60 1.73 -7.24
N GLY A 192 12.30 1.66 -6.93
CA GLY A 192 11.58 0.41 -6.69
C GLY A 192 11.81 -0.17 -5.29
N GLY A 193 12.18 0.68 -4.33
CA GLY A 193 12.41 0.35 -2.94
C GLY A 193 13.67 1.00 -2.36
N ARG A 194 13.67 1.18 -1.04
CA ARG A 194 14.83 1.67 -0.29
C ARG A 194 16.07 0.79 -0.45
N ILE A 195 15.91 -0.53 -0.43
CA ILE A 195 17.03 -1.47 -0.59
C ILE A 195 17.71 -1.32 -1.97
N PRO A 196 16.98 -1.38 -3.11
CA PRO A 196 17.55 -1.06 -4.43
C PRO A 196 18.25 0.30 -4.49
N LEU A 197 17.69 1.32 -3.85
CA LEU A 197 18.28 2.66 -3.81
C LEU A 197 19.65 2.67 -3.14
N ILE A 198 19.75 2.06 -1.96
CA ILE A 198 21.02 2.01 -1.20
C ILE A 198 22.09 1.26 -1.99
N ILE A 199 21.73 0.11 -2.57
CA ILE A 199 22.68 -0.72 -3.35
C ILE A 199 23.13 -0.01 -4.63
N GLY A 200 22.21 0.61 -5.37
CA GLY A 200 22.55 1.25 -6.64
C GLY A 200 23.24 2.61 -6.50
N ARG A 201 23.08 3.26 -5.34
CA ARG A 201 23.70 4.56 -5.03
C ARG A 201 25.14 4.41 -4.53
N GLY A 202 25.42 3.37 -3.75
CA GLY A 202 26.76 3.05 -3.25
C GLY A 202 27.71 2.59 -4.35
#